data_AF-A0A0G1S7J1-F1
#
_entry.id   AF-A0A0G1S7J1-F1
#
_cell.length_a   1.000
_cell.length_b   1.000
_cell.length_c   1.000
_cell.angle_alpha   90.00
_cell.angle_beta   90.00
_cell.angle_gamma   90.00
#
_symmetry.space_group_name_H-M   'P 1'
#
loop_
_entity.id
_entity.type
_entity.pdbx_description
1 polymer ?
#
loop_
_entity_poly.entity_id
_entity_poly.type
_entity_poly.pdbx_seq_one_letter_code
_entity_poly.pdbx_strand_id
1 'polypeptide(L)'
;MKIDEYRNFLDSWFLEIEKMGIDVAGLPLDHLGYSASSNEEYDKIKLEFLTSGKLFREAMVSGRRVGIFEIFKPLKYKDYLISAVELIEPKTGESRKSGNSTTYLFWVHKSGKASHRVCDV
;
A
#
# COMPACT_ATOMS: atom_id res chain seq x y z
N MET A 1 -7.78 2.75 7.81
CA MET A 1 -7.51 1.29 7.77
C MET A 1 -7.15 0.86 9.17
N LYS A 2 -7.87 -0.06 9.81
CA LYS A 2 -7.29 -0.68 11.00
C LYS A 2 -6.15 -1.54 10.48
N ILE A 3 -4.93 -1.32 11.00
CA ILE A 3 -3.75 -2.10 10.61
C ILE A 3 -4.02 -3.60 10.66
N ASP A 4 -4.98 -4.07 11.46
CA ASP A 4 -5.39 -5.47 11.57
C ASP A 4 -6.13 -6.05 10.34
N GLU A 5 -6.69 -5.21 9.45
CA GLU A 5 -7.47 -5.65 8.28
C GLU A 5 -6.59 -6.03 7.08
N TYR A 6 -5.29 -5.69 7.10
CA TYR A 6 -4.34 -5.96 6.02
C TYR A 6 -4.22 -7.45 5.66
N ARG A 7 -4.47 -8.36 6.62
CA ARG A 7 -4.34 -9.80 6.41
C ARG A 7 -5.37 -10.32 5.43
N ASN A 8 -6.63 -9.90 5.58
CA ASN A 8 -7.71 -10.33 4.68
C ASN A 8 -7.45 -9.86 3.25
N PHE A 9 -6.98 -8.62 3.10
CA PHE A 9 -6.56 -8.09 1.81
C PHE A 9 -5.42 -8.92 1.20
N LEU A 10 -4.37 -9.19 2.00
CA LEU A 10 -3.24 -10.00 1.56
C LEU A 10 -3.65 -11.43 1.20
N ASP A 11 -4.55 -12.06 1.96
CA ASP A 11 -5.07 -13.40 1.67
C ASP A 11 -5.78 -13.43 0.32
N SER A 12 -6.68 -12.47 0.06
CA SER A 12 -7.35 -12.35 -1.24
C SER A 12 -6.36 -12.07 -2.37
N TRP A 13 -5.41 -11.17 -2.17
CA TRP A 13 -4.45 -10.81 -3.22
C TRP A 13 -3.49 -11.95 -3.58
N PHE A 14 -2.94 -12.66 -2.58
CA PHE A 14 -2.09 -13.82 -2.81
C PHE A 14 -2.85 -14.96 -3.50
N LEU A 15 -4.14 -15.14 -3.19
CA LEU A 15 -4.99 -16.11 -3.88
C LEU A 15 -5.14 -15.77 -5.37
N GLU A 16 -5.34 -14.50 -5.72
CA GLU A 16 -5.44 -14.08 -7.13
C GLU A 16 -4.11 -14.22 -7.87
N ILE A 17 -2.98 -13.89 -7.24
CA ILE A 17 -1.64 -14.13 -7.81
C ILE A 17 -1.42 -15.61 -8.10
N GLU A 18 -1.78 -16.48 -7.16
CA GLU A 18 -1.68 -17.94 -7.30
C GLU A 18 -2.55 -18.45 -8.46
N LYS A 19 -3.80 -17.97 -8.58
CA LYS A 19 -4.68 -18.29 -9.72
C LYS A 19 -4.12 -17.85 -11.07
N MET A 20 -3.37 -16.75 -11.11
CA MET A 20 -2.69 -16.28 -12.33
C MET A 20 -1.40 -17.06 -12.65
N GLY A 21 -0.98 -17.98 -11.78
CA GLY A 21 0.25 -18.76 -11.96
C GLY A 21 1.53 -17.91 -11.81
N ILE A 22 1.46 -16.77 -11.12
CA ILE A 22 2.60 -15.88 -10.90
C ILE A 22 3.33 -16.33 -9.63
N ASP A 23 4.56 -16.83 -9.77
CA ASP A 23 5.40 -17.17 -8.62
C ASP A 23 6.07 -15.91 -8.06
N VAL A 24 5.72 -15.57 -6.82
CA VAL A 24 6.31 -14.46 -6.07
C VAL A 24 7.18 -14.94 -4.90
N ALA A 25 7.39 -16.25 -4.74
CA ALA A 25 8.17 -16.80 -3.64
C ALA A 25 9.60 -16.25 -3.62
N GLY A 26 10.06 -15.83 -2.45
CA GLY A 26 11.45 -15.37 -2.24
C GLY A 26 11.78 -13.97 -2.81
N LEU A 27 10.83 -13.28 -3.44
CA LEU A 27 10.98 -11.85 -3.67
C LEU A 27 10.80 -11.08 -2.30
N PRO A 28 11.17 -9.80 -2.20
CA PRO A 28 10.84 -8.98 -1.03
C PRO A 28 9.52 -8.21 -1.22
N LEU A 29 8.63 -8.28 -0.22
CA LEU A 29 7.43 -7.46 -0.12
C LEU A 29 7.82 -6.09 0.48
N ASP A 30 7.85 -5.04 -0.33
CA ASP A 30 8.47 -3.76 0.04
C ASP A 30 7.55 -2.91 0.94
N HIS A 31 6.35 -2.60 0.45
CA HIS A 31 5.36 -1.80 1.19
C HIS A 31 3.92 -2.15 0.81
N LEU A 32 3.00 -1.84 1.73
CA LEU A 32 1.56 -1.81 1.47
C LEU A 32 1.13 -0.40 1.08
N GLY A 33 0.58 -0.22 -0.10
CA GLY A 33 0.01 1.05 -0.49
C GLY A 33 -1.46 1.18 -0.11
N TYR A 34 -1.89 2.40 0.17
CA TYR A 34 -3.24 2.78 0.52
C TYR A 34 -3.63 4.01 -0.32
N SER A 35 -4.62 3.87 -1.19
CA SER A 35 -5.19 5.01 -1.91
C SER A 35 -6.32 5.64 -1.09
N ALA A 36 -6.16 6.90 -0.69
CA ALA A 36 -7.25 7.67 -0.10
C ALA A 36 -8.33 7.98 -1.15
N SER A 37 -9.58 8.10 -0.68
CA SER A 37 -10.76 8.43 -1.49
C SER A 37 -11.03 9.94 -1.58
N SER A 38 -10.46 10.73 -0.66
CA SER A 38 -10.48 12.20 -0.71
C SER A 38 -9.20 12.81 -0.12
N ASN A 39 -9.02 14.12 -0.30
CA ASN A 39 -7.90 14.85 0.30
C ASN A 39 -8.01 14.87 1.84
N GLU A 40 -9.23 14.96 2.37
CA GLU A 40 -9.51 14.93 3.79
C GLU A 40 -9.21 13.55 4.40
N GLU A 41 -9.53 12.46 3.68
CA GLU A 41 -9.14 11.12 4.11
C GLU A 41 -7.63 10.95 4.06
N TYR A 42 -6.94 11.48 3.04
CA TYR A 42 -5.48 11.49 3.00
C TYR A 42 -4.89 12.12 4.25
N ASP A 43 -5.36 13.31 4.63
CA ASP A 43 -4.86 14.02 5.81
C ASP A 43 -5.15 13.25 7.10
N LYS A 44 -6.34 12.65 7.21
CA LYS A 44 -6.71 11.80 8.36
C LYS A 44 -5.81 10.58 8.47
N ILE A 45 -5.64 9.81 7.40
CA ILE A 45 -4.84 8.58 7.38
C ILE A 45 -3.36 8.88 7.59
N LYS A 46 -2.87 10.01 7.07
CA LYS A 46 -1.51 10.49 7.34
C LYS A 46 -1.28 10.66 8.84
N LEU A 47 -2.21 11.29 9.56
CA LEU A 47 -2.12 11.43 11.01
C LEU A 47 -2.15 10.06 11.70
N GLU A 48 -3.00 9.13 11.25
CA GLU A 48 -3.02 7.75 11.78
C GLU A 48 -1.66 7.05 11.59
N PHE A 49 -1.07 7.11 10.40
CA PHE A 49 0.24 6.50 10.12
C PHE A 49 1.36 7.11 10.95
N LEU A 50 1.32 8.41 11.22
CA LEU A 50 2.28 9.09 12.09
C LEU A 50 2.18 8.65 13.56
N THR A 51 1.07 8.07 14.01
CA THR A 51 0.99 7.50 15.37
C THR A 51 1.74 6.17 15.51
N SER A 52 1.91 5.44 14.40
CA SER A 52 2.43 4.07 14.37
C SER A 52 3.74 3.95 13.58
N GLY A 53 4.30 5.08 13.16
CA GLY A 53 5.48 5.16 12.32
C GLY A 53 5.99 6.59 12.18
N LYS A 54 6.86 6.80 11.20
CA LYS A 54 7.41 8.10 10.84
C LYS A 54 7.30 8.32 9.34
N LEU A 55 7.12 9.56 8.93
CA LEU A 55 7.18 9.93 7.52
C LEU A 55 8.62 9.75 7.02
N PHE A 56 8.83 8.88 6.05
CA PHE A 56 10.11 8.69 5.39
C PHE A 56 10.27 9.68 4.24
N ARG A 57 9.24 9.82 3.41
CA ARG A 57 9.22 10.75 2.28
C ARG A 57 7.79 11.14 1.94
N GLU A 58 7.59 12.39 1.54
CA GLU A 58 6.37 12.83 0.87
C GLU A 58 6.75 13.64 -0.37
N ALA A 59 6.09 13.40 -1.49
CA ALA A 59 6.34 14.12 -2.73
C ALA A 59 5.07 14.30 -3.55
N MET A 60 5.07 15.33 -4.39
CA MET A 60 4.07 15.46 -5.45
C MET A 60 4.45 14.56 -6.63
N VAL A 61 3.62 13.58 -6.95
CA VAL A 61 3.81 12.66 -8.08
C VAL A 61 2.60 12.76 -8.99
N SER A 62 2.78 13.25 -10.21
CA SER A 62 1.70 13.43 -11.19
C SER A 62 0.51 14.24 -10.65
N GLY A 63 0.80 15.32 -9.90
CA GLY A 63 -0.22 16.26 -9.41
C GLY A 63 -0.94 15.85 -8.12
N ARG A 64 -0.50 14.79 -7.44
CA ARG A 64 -1.06 14.32 -6.16
C ARG A 64 0.02 14.01 -5.14
N ARG A 65 -0.30 14.06 -3.84
CA ARG A 65 0.60 13.67 -2.76
C ARG A 65 0.78 12.16 -2.71
N VAL A 66 2.03 11.74 -2.55
CA VAL A 66 2.43 10.36 -2.28
C VAL A 66 3.37 10.37 -1.09
N GLY A 67 2.96 9.75 0.01
CA GLY A 67 3.71 9.64 1.25
C GLY A 67 4.15 8.20 1.51
N ILE A 68 5.39 7.99 1.91
CA ILE A 68 5.90 6.70 2.39
C ILE A 68 6.20 6.85 3.87
N PHE A 69 5.67 5.93 4.68
CA PHE A 69 5.81 5.91 6.12
C PHE A 69 6.48 4.61 6.54
N GLU A 70 7.59 4.73 7.28
CA GLU A 70 8.21 3.59 7.96
C GLU A 70 7.45 3.32 9.26
N ILE A 71 6.90 2.13 9.41
CA ILE A 71 6.14 1.76 10.62
C ILE A 71 7.07 1.17 11.68
N PHE A 72 6.86 1.52 12.95
CA PHE A 72 7.75 1.11 14.04
C PHE A 72 7.71 -0.40 14.32
N LYS A 73 6.55 -1.01 14.07
CA LYS A 73 6.35 -2.45 14.20
C LYS A 73 5.99 -3.02 12.83
N PRO A 74 6.92 -3.74 12.16
CA PRO A 74 6.64 -4.35 10.87
C PRO A 74 5.43 -5.28 10.92
N LEU A 75 4.64 -5.25 9.86
CA LEU A 75 3.52 -6.17 9.69
C LEU A 75 4.04 -7.53 9.24
N LYS A 76 3.58 -8.59 9.91
CA LYS A 76 3.98 -9.97 9.60
C LYS A 76 2.86 -10.71 8.88
N TYR A 77 3.14 -11.10 7.64
CA TYR A 77 2.24 -11.89 6.81
C TYR A 77 2.99 -13.05 6.17
N LYS A 78 2.64 -14.29 6.54
CA LYS A 78 3.41 -15.49 6.18
C LYS A 78 4.91 -15.28 6.51
N ASP A 79 5.79 -15.47 5.52
CA ASP A 79 7.23 -15.24 5.64
C ASP A 79 7.65 -13.80 5.31
N TYR A 80 6.71 -12.91 5.01
CA TYR A 80 6.97 -11.51 4.69
C TYR A 80 6.94 -10.62 5.92
N LEU A 81 7.87 -9.66 5.93
CA LEU A 81 7.92 -8.54 6.87
C LEU A 81 7.79 -7.26 6.07
N ILE A 82 6.72 -6.50 6.36
CA ILE A 82 6.40 -5.25 5.68
C ILE A 82 6.71 -4.13 6.65
N SER A 83 7.72 -3.31 6.35
CA SER A 83 8.18 -2.22 7.24
C SER A 83 7.72 -0.84 6.79
N ALA A 84 7.01 -0.74 5.67
CA ALA A 84 6.55 0.52 5.14
C ALA A 84 5.12 0.47 4.60
N VAL A 85 4.45 1.61 4.66
CA VAL A 85 3.17 1.86 4.01
C VAL A 85 3.27 3.09 3.10
N GLU A 86 2.64 3.02 1.93
CA GLU A 86 2.52 4.14 1.00
C GLU A 86 1.09 4.70 1.09
N LEU A 87 0.94 6.02 1.14
CA LEU A 87 -0.34 6.73 1.14
C LEU A 87 -0.42 7.59 -0.10
N ILE A 88 -1.44 7.38 -0.92
CA ILE A 88 -1.66 8.11 -2.16
C ILE A 88 -2.93 8.94 -2.06
N GLU A 89 -2.81 10.23 -2.36
CA GLU A 89 -3.94 11.14 -2.53
C GLU A 89 -4.68 10.82 -3.85
N PRO A 90 -6.01 10.87 -3.89
CA PRO A 90 -6.74 10.69 -5.16
C PRO A 90 -6.36 11.80 -6.15
N LYS A 91 -6.43 11.53 -7.46
CA LYS A 91 -6.29 12.63 -8.42
C LYS A 91 -7.51 13.53 -8.35
N THR A 92 -7.32 14.82 -8.59
CA THR A 92 -8.42 15.77 -8.71
C THR A 92 -9.43 15.29 -9.76
N GLY A 93 -10.69 15.13 -9.36
CA GLY A 93 -11.77 14.64 -10.23
C GLY A 93 -11.98 13.12 -10.24
N GLU A 94 -11.10 12.32 -9.61
CA GLU A 94 -11.39 10.91 -9.32
C GLU A 94 -12.29 10.82 -8.09
N SER A 95 -13.58 10.49 -8.28
CA SER A 95 -14.45 10.11 -7.17
C SER A 95 -14.37 8.60 -6.95
N ARG A 96 -13.69 8.16 -5.89
CA ARG A 96 -13.80 6.79 -5.39
C ARG A 96 -14.87 6.73 -4.31
N LYS A 97 -15.65 5.66 -4.27
CA LYS A 97 -16.64 5.45 -3.20
C LYS A 97 -15.92 5.47 -1.85
N SER A 98 -16.43 6.26 -0.91
CA SER A 98 -15.98 6.27 0.48
C SER A 98 -16.03 4.84 1.04
N GLY A 99 -14.92 4.35 1.59
CA GLY A 99 -14.79 2.96 2.07
C GLY A 99 -14.06 2.00 1.12
N ASN A 100 -13.74 2.42 -0.10
CA ASN A 100 -12.95 1.65 -1.07
C ASN A 100 -11.52 2.18 -1.16
N SER A 101 -10.83 2.31 -0.04
CA SER A 101 -9.40 2.49 -0.09
C SER A 101 -8.76 1.26 -0.70
N THR A 102 -8.21 1.38 -1.92
CA THR A 102 -7.50 0.29 -2.56
C THR A 102 -6.17 0.12 -1.86
N THR A 103 -6.04 -0.99 -1.14
CA THR A 103 -4.73 -1.48 -0.74
C THR A 103 -4.08 -2.13 -1.97
N TYR A 104 -2.79 -1.88 -2.20
CA TYR A 104 -2.05 -2.56 -3.25
C TYR A 104 -0.64 -2.89 -2.75
N LEU A 105 0.07 -3.73 -3.48
CA LEU A 105 1.35 -4.30 -3.02
C LEU A 105 2.45 -4.11 -4.05
N PHE A 106 3.61 -3.75 -3.54
CA PHE A 106 4.82 -3.54 -4.33
C PHE A 106 5.87 -4.57 -3.94
N TRP A 107 6.35 -5.34 -4.93
CA TRP A 107 7.53 -6.19 -4.80
C TRP A 107 8.69 -5.59 -5.57
N VAL A 108 9.88 -5.65 -4.97
CA VAL A 108 11.11 -5.18 -5.61
C VAL A 108 11.81 -6.37 -6.27
N HIS A 109 11.99 -6.32 -7.60
CA HIS A 109 12.82 -7.30 -8.29
C HIS A 109 14.31 -7.02 -7.99
N LYS A 110 15.13 -8.07 -7.81
CA LYS A 110 16.58 -7.97 -7.51
C LYS A 110 17.40 -7.15 -8.54
N SER A 111 16.83 -6.80 -9.69
CA SER A 111 17.46 -6.00 -10.75
C SER A 111 17.12 -4.50 -10.73
N GLY A 112 16.39 -4.01 -9.72
CA GLY A 112 16.11 -2.57 -9.55
C GLY A 112 15.12 -1.97 -10.55
N LYS A 113 14.32 -2.78 -11.24
CA LYS A 113 13.22 -2.31 -12.12
C LYS A 113 11.85 -2.71 -11.55
N ALA A 114 10.91 -1.78 -11.67
CA ALA A 114 9.66 -1.67 -10.91
C ALA A 114 8.64 -2.82 -11.06
N SER A 115 7.75 -2.84 -10.07
CA SER A 115 6.70 -3.80 -9.71
C SER A 115 5.47 -3.86 -10.62
N HIS A 116 4.76 -4.99 -10.55
CA HIS A 116 3.40 -5.14 -11.07
C HIS A 116 2.39 -4.40 -10.17
N ARG A 117 1.50 -3.62 -10.78
CA ARG A 117 0.34 -2.99 -10.12
C ARG A 117 -0.91 -3.74 -10.55
N VAL A 118 -1.56 -4.46 -9.64
CA VAL A 118 -2.92 -4.96 -9.85
C VAL A 118 -3.84 -4.07 -9.02
N CYS A 119 -4.63 -3.25 -9.70
CA CYS A 119 -5.73 -2.51 -9.09
C CYS A 119 -6.98 -3.35 -9.29
N ASP A 120 -7.72 -3.67 -8.23
CA ASP A 120 -9.10 -4.14 -8.39
C ASP A 120 -9.95 -3.03 -9.02
N VAL A 121 -10.78 -3.43 -9.98
CA VAL A 121 -11.67 -2.59 -10.79
C VAL A 121 -12.96 -2.30 -10.03
#